data_AF-A0A1M6LHQ0-F1
#
_entry.id   AF-A0A1M6LHQ0-F1
#
_cell.length_a   1.000
_cell.length_b   1.000
_cell.length_c   1.000
_cell.angle_alpha   90.00
_cell.angle_beta   90.00
_cell.angle_gamma   90.00
#
_symmetry.space_group_name_H-M   'P 1'
#
loop_
_entity.id
_entity.type
_entity.pdbx_description
1 polymer ?
#
loop_
_entity_poly.entity_id
_entity_poly.type
_entity_poly.pdbx_seq_one_letter_code
_entity_poly.pdbx_strand_id
1 'polypeptide(L)'
;MKHFQFTTYITFLCLLTTQVILAQIKIGDNPENINSSSLLELESTTHTLVVSRISSSQMQTINALRGALVYNTDIECLFFFDGTQWNNLCNNTITDPEVITGPEGPQGEPGPQGEQGIQGEPGIEGPQGEQGIQGEPGTAGTGTSENITIVNNENGTYTVTTDDDTFLIETAGHTGINGALFFGDSAGAPTFDQANLFYDNNTKRLGIGTITPRTALEVIGLITASRIQNGRGSAGYPGYHFQGSTSTGLYVPQTNQLGFSANGQEAMRIIENGNVGVNVQNPLATLHVGGNLIVDGTLTTSGGTYKTETNSTVLKSIRRLSNSKEALTITDETLILEESVSQLIFPYTSTEQSGLLFILKNIGNSNISLNIQYKDLKNRNMTVLNKNSTIWLQFDGIEWQQIQ
;
A
#
# COMPACT_ATOMS: atom_id res chain seq x y z
N MET A 1 38.50 -69.28 -36.20
CA MET A 1 39.63 -69.88 -35.45
C MET A 1 40.57 -68.77 -35.01
N LYS A 2 40.96 -68.82 -33.73
CA LYS A 2 41.99 -68.05 -33.01
C LYS A 2 41.62 -66.64 -32.49
N HIS A 3 41.38 -66.61 -31.18
CA HIS A 3 41.62 -65.50 -30.25
C HIS A 3 43.11 -65.13 -30.19
N PHE A 4 43.43 -63.86 -29.92
CA PHE A 4 44.40 -63.47 -28.88
C PHE A 4 44.23 -61.99 -28.46
N GLN A 5 44.20 -61.74 -27.16
CA GLN A 5 44.12 -60.45 -26.47
C GLN A 5 45.51 -59.88 -26.13
N PHE A 6 45.60 -58.60 -25.72
CA PHE A 6 46.47 -58.02 -24.66
C PHE A 6 46.25 -56.49 -24.62
N THR A 7 45.50 -55.87 -23.67
CA THR A 7 45.80 -55.46 -22.27
C THR A 7 46.97 -54.46 -22.07
N THR A 8 46.60 -53.17 -21.95
CA THR A 8 46.95 -52.13 -20.93
C THR A 8 48.42 -51.75 -20.60
N TYR A 9 48.78 -50.45 -20.72
CA TYR A 9 49.17 -49.50 -19.62
C TYR A 9 49.92 -48.21 -20.08
N ILE A 10 49.34 -47.06 -19.71
CA ILE A 10 49.94 -45.83 -19.10
C ILE A 10 50.76 -44.79 -19.90
N THR A 11 50.07 -43.67 -20.21
CA THR A 11 50.37 -42.23 -20.02
C THR A 11 51.78 -41.65 -20.30
N PHE A 12 51.87 -40.68 -21.22
CA PHE A 12 52.28 -39.30 -20.90
C PHE A 12 51.81 -38.31 -21.99
N LEU A 13 50.77 -37.55 -21.64
CA LEU A 13 50.59 -36.12 -21.89
C LEU A 13 51.39 -35.48 -23.06
N CYS A 14 50.73 -35.26 -24.18
CA CYS A 14 50.98 -34.08 -25.01
C CYS A 14 49.65 -33.69 -25.68
N LEU A 15 48.83 -33.00 -24.90
CA LEU A 15 47.60 -32.35 -25.32
C LEU A 15 48.00 -31.24 -26.29
N LEU A 16 48.02 -31.54 -27.59
CA LEU A 16 47.96 -30.54 -28.65
C LEU A 16 46.59 -29.85 -28.55
N THR A 17 46.45 -28.94 -27.60
CA THR A 17 45.39 -27.94 -27.62
C THR A 17 45.92 -26.79 -28.44
N THR A 18 45.36 -26.62 -29.63
CA THR A 18 45.49 -25.41 -30.42
C THR A 18 44.90 -24.28 -29.59
N GLN A 19 45.74 -23.59 -28.81
CA GLN A 19 45.35 -22.30 -28.26
C GLN A 19 45.31 -21.33 -29.45
N VAL A 20 44.09 -20.98 -29.86
CA VAL A 20 43.89 -19.79 -30.68
C VAL A 20 44.24 -18.61 -29.78
N ILE A 21 45.47 -18.13 -29.89
CA ILE A 21 45.85 -16.86 -29.28
C ILE A 21 45.02 -15.81 -30.02
N LEU A 22 43.96 -15.31 -29.39
CA LEU A 22 43.30 -14.10 -29.85
C LEU A 22 44.34 -12.99 -29.72
N ALA A 23 44.89 -12.53 -30.85
CA ALA A 23 45.85 -11.45 -30.86
C ALA A 23 45.12 -10.16 -30.52
N GLN A 24 45.26 -9.71 -29.27
CA GLN A 24 44.85 -8.39 -28.84
C GLN A 24 46.10 -7.51 -28.78
N ILE A 25 45.98 -6.25 -29.20
CA ILE A 25 47.10 -5.31 -29.25
C ILE A 25 46.77 -4.14 -28.34
N LYS A 26 47.64 -3.87 -27.37
CA LYS A 26 47.65 -2.60 -26.65
C LYS A 26 48.93 -1.86 -26.97
N ILE A 27 48.81 -0.56 -27.26
CA ILE A 27 49.94 0.32 -27.55
C ILE A 27 49.92 1.48 -26.57
N GLY A 28 51.02 1.65 -25.83
CA GLY A 28 51.25 2.76 -24.91
C GLY A 28 51.38 2.30 -23.45
N ASP A 29 50.80 3.04 -22.52
CA ASP A 29 50.94 2.86 -21.08
C ASP A 29 50.21 1.57 -20.61
N ASN A 30 50.77 0.86 -19.61
CA ASN A 30 50.26 -0.40 -19.04
C ASN A 30 49.91 -1.52 -20.07
N PRO A 31 50.81 -1.87 -21.00
CA PRO A 31 50.52 -2.82 -22.08
C PRO A 31 50.21 -4.26 -21.59
N GLU A 32 50.57 -4.60 -20.36
CA GLU A 32 50.25 -5.87 -19.71
C GLU A 32 48.79 -5.99 -19.28
N ASN A 33 48.07 -4.87 -19.15
CA ASN A 33 46.67 -4.82 -18.74
C ASN A 33 45.79 -4.43 -19.92
N ILE A 34 45.49 -5.41 -20.78
CA ILE A 34 44.57 -5.24 -21.90
C ILE A 34 43.16 -5.70 -21.52
N ASN A 35 42.14 -4.92 -21.88
CA ASN A 35 40.78 -5.33 -21.64
C ASN A 35 40.43 -6.55 -22.52
N SER A 36 39.88 -7.60 -21.93
CA SER A 36 39.52 -8.84 -22.63
C SER A 36 38.49 -8.64 -23.76
N SER A 37 37.77 -7.51 -23.77
CA SER A 37 36.82 -7.13 -24.82
C SER A 37 37.43 -6.25 -25.92
N SER A 38 38.69 -5.82 -25.80
CA SER A 38 39.37 -4.96 -26.78
C SER A 38 40.17 -5.78 -27.81
N LEU A 39 40.05 -5.47 -29.10
CA LEU A 39 40.99 -6.00 -30.10
C LEU A 39 42.23 -5.10 -30.23
N LEU A 40 42.03 -3.78 -30.17
CA LEU A 40 43.08 -2.76 -30.18
C LEU A 40 42.78 -1.72 -29.10
N GLU A 41 43.74 -1.44 -28.24
CA GLU A 41 43.65 -0.42 -27.19
C GLU A 41 44.83 0.55 -27.29
N LEU A 42 44.56 1.85 -27.22
CA LEU A 42 45.57 2.90 -27.22
C LEU A 42 45.44 3.68 -25.91
N GLU A 43 46.43 3.58 -25.04
CA GLU A 43 46.47 4.31 -23.78
C GLU A 43 47.78 5.09 -23.75
N SER A 44 47.73 6.41 -23.69
CA SER A 44 48.97 7.19 -23.53
C SER A 44 48.67 8.51 -22.85
N THR A 45 49.52 8.87 -21.91
CA THR A 45 49.53 10.20 -21.28
C THR A 45 50.25 11.26 -22.12
N THR A 46 50.96 10.86 -23.18
CA THR A 46 51.81 11.77 -23.97
C THR A 46 51.56 11.73 -25.49
N HIS A 47 50.80 10.78 -26.01
CA HIS A 47 50.49 10.64 -27.44
C HIS A 47 49.00 10.43 -27.68
N THR A 48 48.53 10.76 -28.87
CA THR A 48 47.14 10.58 -29.29
C THR A 48 47.04 9.84 -30.61
N LEU A 49 45.88 9.25 -30.89
CA LEU A 49 45.60 8.68 -32.21
C LEU A 49 45.36 9.81 -33.20
N VAL A 50 46.26 9.93 -34.18
CA VAL A 50 46.01 10.74 -35.38
C VAL A 50 45.41 9.81 -36.44
N VAL A 51 44.12 9.97 -36.70
CA VAL A 51 43.43 9.28 -37.81
C VAL A 51 43.87 9.84 -39.16
N SER A 52 43.57 9.13 -40.25
CA SER A 52 43.87 9.59 -41.61
C SER A 52 43.30 10.99 -41.87
N ARG A 53 44.18 11.93 -42.23
CA ARG A 53 43.84 13.33 -42.53
C ARG A 53 43.75 13.54 -44.03
N ILE A 54 42.59 13.93 -44.53
CA ILE A 54 42.30 14.02 -45.97
C ILE A 54 41.40 15.22 -46.27
N SER A 55 41.42 15.74 -47.50
CA SER A 55 40.47 16.76 -47.95
C SER A 55 39.08 16.17 -48.19
N SER A 56 38.06 17.01 -48.33
CA SER A 56 36.70 16.59 -48.67
C SER A 56 36.62 15.88 -50.02
N SER A 57 37.37 16.39 -51.01
CA SER A 57 37.46 15.77 -52.33
C SER A 57 38.09 14.39 -52.27
N GLN A 58 39.14 14.20 -51.46
CA GLN A 58 39.76 12.90 -51.26
C GLN A 58 38.83 11.96 -50.50
N MET A 59 38.19 12.42 -49.42
CA MET A 59 37.27 11.63 -48.59
C MET A 59 36.12 11.01 -49.39
N GLN A 60 35.55 11.74 -50.35
CA GLN A 60 34.46 11.23 -51.20
C GLN A 60 34.93 10.20 -52.25
N THR A 61 36.23 10.11 -52.51
CA THR A 61 36.80 9.17 -53.50
C THR A 61 37.31 7.88 -52.88
N ILE A 62 37.37 7.79 -51.55
CA ILE A 62 37.83 6.59 -50.85
C ILE A 62 36.71 5.56 -50.81
N ASN A 63 37.03 4.32 -51.19
CA ASN A 63 36.16 3.16 -50.95
C ASN A 63 36.24 2.73 -49.47
N ALA A 64 35.59 3.49 -48.59
CA ALA A 64 35.63 3.26 -47.15
C ALA A 64 34.73 2.09 -46.71
N LEU A 65 35.15 1.39 -45.67
CA LEU A 65 34.32 0.40 -44.99
C LEU A 65 33.48 1.08 -43.91
N ARG A 66 32.31 0.50 -43.58
CA ARG A 66 31.48 0.96 -42.46
C ARG A 66 32.33 1.00 -41.17
N GLY A 67 32.27 2.12 -40.45
CA GLY A 67 33.05 2.38 -39.25
C GLY A 67 34.41 3.05 -39.51
N ALA A 68 34.79 3.32 -40.76
CA ALA A 68 36.00 4.09 -41.06
C ALA A 68 35.94 5.49 -40.42
N LEU A 69 37.06 5.94 -39.87
CA LEU A 69 37.20 7.22 -39.18
C LEU A 69 38.31 8.06 -39.84
N VAL A 70 38.01 9.30 -40.17
CA VAL A 70 38.96 10.24 -40.80
C VAL A 70 38.80 11.63 -40.21
N TYR A 71 39.87 12.41 -40.26
CA TYR A 71 39.82 13.84 -39.99
C TYR A 71 39.81 14.58 -41.32
N ASN A 72 38.69 15.24 -41.63
CA ASN A 72 38.56 16.06 -42.82
C ASN A 72 39.28 17.39 -42.59
N THR A 73 40.28 17.68 -43.41
CA THR A 73 41.12 18.88 -43.29
C THR A 73 40.49 20.16 -43.84
N ASP A 74 39.52 20.07 -44.75
CA ASP A 74 38.82 21.26 -45.26
C ASP A 74 37.72 21.73 -44.28
N ILE A 75 37.11 20.78 -43.56
CA ILE A 75 36.02 21.01 -42.59
C ILE A 75 36.55 21.06 -41.14
N GLU A 76 37.82 20.72 -40.95
CA GLU A 76 38.49 20.66 -39.64
C GLU A 76 37.71 19.83 -38.60
N CYS A 77 37.21 18.67 -39.02
CA CYS A 77 36.35 17.84 -38.17
C CYS A 77 36.53 16.34 -38.43
N LEU A 78 36.19 15.54 -37.42
CA LEU A 78 36.12 14.09 -37.47
C LEU A 78 34.85 13.62 -38.20
N PHE A 79 35.01 12.65 -39.09
CA PHE A 79 33.91 12.00 -39.80
C PHE A 79 34.00 10.48 -39.66
N PHE A 80 32.83 9.84 -39.52
CA PHE A 80 32.73 8.38 -39.64
C PHE A 80 31.88 7.98 -40.84
N PHE A 81 32.23 6.87 -41.48
CA PHE A 81 31.45 6.31 -42.59
C PHE A 81 30.44 5.28 -42.09
N ASP A 82 29.15 5.48 -42.33
CA ASP A 82 28.10 4.54 -41.89
C ASP A 82 27.90 3.35 -42.85
N GLY A 83 28.71 3.24 -43.89
CA GLY A 83 28.57 2.25 -44.96
C GLY A 83 27.85 2.79 -46.21
N THR A 84 27.25 3.96 -46.12
CA THR A 84 26.56 4.65 -47.22
C THR A 84 27.02 6.09 -47.41
N GLN A 85 27.29 6.82 -46.33
CA GLN A 85 27.74 8.22 -46.36
C GLN A 85 28.68 8.57 -45.20
N TRP A 86 29.36 9.72 -45.33
CA TRP A 86 30.24 10.30 -44.32
C TRP A 86 29.44 11.24 -43.41
N ASN A 87 29.41 10.93 -42.11
CA ASN A 87 28.70 11.70 -41.10
C ASN A 87 29.69 12.55 -40.30
N ASN A 88 29.38 13.85 -40.17
CA ASN A 88 30.15 14.81 -39.39
C ASN A 88 29.87 14.62 -37.88
N LEU A 89 30.91 14.52 -37.07
CA LEU A 89 30.80 14.28 -35.61
C LEU A 89 30.98 15.53 -34.74
N CYS A 90 31.25 16.71 -35.30
CA CYS A 90 31.53 17.93 -34.52
C CYS A 90 30.33 18.87 -34.38
N ASN A 91 29.25 18.68 -35.15
CA ASN A 91 28.05 19.51 -35.06
C ASN A 91 26.97 18.81 -34.21
N ASN A 92 26.84 19.24 -32.96
CA ASN A 92 25.88 18.71 -31.96
C ASN A 92 24.43 19.19 -32.14
N THR A 93 23.89 19.14 -33.35
CA THR A 93 22.42 19.15 -33.52
C THR A 93 21.93 17.70 -33.56
N ILE A 94 21.92 17.06 -32.39
CA ILE A 94 21.11 15.85 -32.16
C ILE A 94 19.67 16.33 -32.03
N THR A 95 18.97 16.41 -33.16
CA THR A 95 17.51 16.49 -33.20
C THR A 95 16.98 15.32 -34.01
N ASP A 96 17.13 14.10 -33.48
CA ASP A 96 16.10 13.05 -33.59
C ASP A 96 16.43 11.87 -32.64
N PRO A 97 15.51 11.39 -31.79
CA PRO A 97 15.65 10.11 -31.14
C PRO A 97 15.11 9.01 -32.09
N GLU A 98 15.83 8.71 -33.17
CA GLU A 98 15.57 7.47 -33.91
C GLU A 98 16.49 6.37 -33.41
N VAL A 99 15.84 5.44 -32.73
CA VAL A 99 16.36 4.16 -32.26
C VAL A 99 17.02 3.41 -33.42
N ILE A 100 18.35 3.26 -33.36
CA ILE A 100 19.03 2.13 -34.01
C ILE A 100 19.62 1.25 -32.90
N THR A 101 18.75 0.58 -32.14
CA THR A 101 19.16 -0.63 -31.43
C THR A 101 19.48 -1.70 -32.48
N GLY A 102 20.75 -2.08 -32.58
CA GLY A 102 21.10 -3.37 -33.18
C GLY A 102 20.37 -4.49 -32.42
N PRO A 103 20.01 -5.62 -33.07
CA PRO A 103 19.35 -6.71 -32.37
C PRO A 103 20.20 -7.12 -31.16
N GLU A 104 19.55 -7.14 -29.99
CA GLU A 104 20.15 -7.57 -28.73
C GLU A 104 20.75 -8.97 -28.92
N GLY A 105 22.04 -9.13 -28.61
CA GLY A 105 22.68 -10.44 -28.62
C GLY A 105 21.98 -11.37 -27.62
N PRO A 106 21.89 -12.69 -27.88
CA PRO A 106 21.26 -13.61 -26.94
C PRO A 106 21.89 -13.43 -25.56
N GLN A 107 21.05 -13.21 -24.54
CA GLN A 107 21.44 -13.07 -23.15
C GLN A 107 22.34 -14.24 -22.76
N GLY A 108 23.59 -13.93 -22.33
CA GLY A 108 24.50 -14.93 -21.81
C GLY A 108 23.90 -15.61 -20.58
N GLU A 109 24.11 -16.93 -20.44
CA GLU A 109 23.64 -17.65 -19.25
C GLU A 109 24.14 -16.95 -17.97
N PRO A 110 23.28 -16.77 -16.95
CA PRO A 110 23.68 -16.15 -15.70
C PRO A 110 24.88 -16.89 -15.09
N GLY A 111 25.97 -16.15 -14.86
CA GLY A 111 27.12 -16.69 -14.14
C GLY A 111 26.72 -17.07 -12.71
N PRO A 112 27.32 -18.14 -12.12
CA PRO A 112 27.03 -18.51 -10.74
C PRO A 112 27.37 -17.34 -9.80
N GLN A 113 26.46 -17.07 -8.85
CA GLN A 113 26.58 -15.99 -7.87
C GLN A 113 27.88 -16.15 -7.07
N GLY A 114 28.78 -15.17 -7.19
CA GLY A 114 29.96 -15.05 -6.34
C GLY A 114 29.60 -14.60 -4.93
N GLU A 115 30.27 -15.19 -3.94
CA GLU A 115 30.07 -14.90 -2.50
C GLU A 115 30.34 -13.42 -2.17
N GLN A 116 29.56 -12.89 -1.22
CA GLN A 116 29.60 -11.50 -0.78
C GLN A 116 30.99 -11.13 -0.23
N GLY A 117 31.69 -10.22 -0.90
CA GLY A 117 32.92 -9.61 -0.40
C GLY A 117 32.66 -8.67 0.78
N ILE A 118 33.48 -8.78 1.82
CA ILE A 118 33.49 -7.93 3.01
C ILE A 118 33.81 -6.46 2.66
N GLN A 119 33.18 -5.53 3.38
CA GLN A 119 33.34 -4.08 3.23
C GLN A 119 34.79 -3.63 3.53
N GLY A 120 35.40 -2.91 2.60
CA GLY A 120 36.73 -2.30 2.78
C GLY A 120 36.69 -1.04 3.66
N GLU A 121 37.74 -0.82 4.45
CA GLU A 121 37.91 0.37 5.29
C GLU A 121 38.02 1.66 4.44
N PRO A 122 37.57 2.82 4.96
CA PRO A 122 37.66 4.10 4.25
C PRO A 122 39.12 4.49 3.95
N GLY A 123 39.39 4.84 2.70
CA GLY A 123 40.71 5.34 2.27
C GLY A 123 41.03 6.71 2.87
N ILE A 124 42.31 6.91 3.21
CA ILE A 124 42.88 8.19 3.66
C ILE A 124 42.72 9.29 2.58
N GLU A 125 42.46 10.51 3.03
CA GLU A 125 42.33 11.70 2.17
C GLU A 125 43.65 11.97 1.43
N GLY A 126 43.59 12.09 0.10
CA GLY A 126 44.77 12.39 -0.73
C GLY A 126 45.19 13.86 -0.60
N PRO A 127 46.49 14.19 -0.79
CA PRO A 127 46.95 15.57 -0.75
C PRO A 127 46.23 16.41 -1.83
N GLN A 128 45.75 17.58 -1.44
CA GLN A 128 45.15 18.56 -2.33
C GLN A 128 46.10 18.88 -3.50
N GLY A 129 45.62 18.73 -4.73
CA GLY A 129 46.42 18.87 -5.95
C GLY A 129 47.01 20.28 -6.12
N GLU A 130 48.18 20.37 -6.74
CA GLU A 130 48.76 21.64 -7.18
C GLU A 130 47.78 22.33 -8.15
N GLN A 131 47.49 23.60 -7.89
CA GLN A 131 46.63 24.43 -8.72
C GLN A 131 47.23 24.51 -10.14
N GLY A 132 46.48 24.06 -11.14
CA GLY A 132 46.89 24.15 -12.54
C GLY A 132 47.18 25.59 -12.96
N ILE A 133 48.24 25.78 -13.74
CA ILE A 133 48.55 27.06 -14.39
C ILE A 133 47.36 27.52 -15.23
N GLN A 134 46.98 28.79 -15.10
CA GLN A 134 45.90 29.38 -15.87
C GLN A 134 46.23 29.29 -17.37
N GLY A 135 45.32 28.73 -18.15
CA GLY A 135 45.47 28.66 -19.61
C GLY A 135 45.55 30.07 -20.23
N GLU A 136 46.35 30.20 -21.27
CA GLU A 136 46.37 31.39 -22.14
C GLU A 136 44.93 31.75 -22.53
N PRO A 137 44.52 33.04 -22.45
CA PRO A 137 43.19 33.45 -22.87
C PRO A 137 42.90 33.00 -24.30
N GLY A 138 41.80 32.28 -24.50
CA GLY A 138 41.36 31.88 -25.83
C GLY A 138 41.18 33.10 -26.73
N THR A 139 41.54 32.96 -28.02
CA THR A 139 41.21 33.96 -29.04
C THR A 139 39.71 34.24 -28.99
N ALA A 140 39.34 35.53 -28.88
CA ALA A 140 37.95 35.97 -28.84
C ALA A 140 37.16 35.29 -29.95
N GLY A 141 36.18 34.47 -29.57
CA GLY A 141 35.22 33.93 -30.51
C GLY A 141 34.53 35.09 -31.21
N THR A 142 34.44 35.04 -32.54
CA THR A 142 33.58 35.91 -33.33
C THR A 142 32.14 35.54 -33.00
N GLY A 143 31.65 35.99 -31.85
CA GLY A 143 30.22 36.00 -31.58
C GLY A 143 29.61 36.93 -32.61
N THR A 144 28.71 36.42 -33.46
CA THR A 144 27.63 37.27 -33.93
C THR A 144 26.87 37.65 -32.67
N SER A 145 27.25 38.78 -32.08
CA SER A 145 26.40 39.43 -31.09
C SER A 145 25.13 39.75 -31.83
N GLU A 146 24.09 38.92 -31.68
CA GLU A 146 22.75 39.39 -32.00
C GLU A 146 22.54 40.62 -31.12
N ASN A 147 22.37 41.79 -31.72
CA ASN A 147 22.07 42.99 -30.95
C ASN A 147 20.61 42.93 -30.52
N ILE A 148 20.32 42.14 -29.48
CA ILE A 148 19.01 42.12 -28.86
C ILE A 148 18.81 43.45 -28.15
N THR A 149 18.04 44.34 -28.78
CA THR A 149 17.66 45.62 -28.18
C THR A 149 16.28 45.47 -27.58
N ILE A 150 16.19 45.64 -26.26
CA ILE A 150 14.92 45.64 -25.53
C ILE A 150 14.60 47.08 -25.16
N VAL A 151 13.55 47.63 -25.75
CA VAL A 151 13.04 48.97 -25.44
C VAL A 151 11.76 48.84 -24.64
N ASN A 152 11.73 49.39 -23.43
CA ASN A 152 10.48 49.58 -22.70
C ASN A 152 9.72 50.74 -23.35
N ASN A 153 8.53 50.47 -23.89
CA ASN A 153 7.74 51.45 -24.62
C ASN A 153 6.89 52.35 -23.70
N GLU A 154 7.02 52.20 -22.37
CA GLU A 154 6.29 52.96 -21.33
C GLU A 154 4.75 52.88 -21.43
N ASN A 155 4.23 51.99 -22.26
CA ASN A 155 2.80 51.74 -22.49
C ASN A 155 2.40 50.30 -22.10
N GLY A 156 3.23 49.62 -21.30
CA GLY A 156 3.02 48.22 -20.94
C GLY A 156 3.43 47.25 -22.05
N THR A 157 4.34 47.60 -22.94
CA THR A 157 4.92 46.70 -23.93
C THR A 157 6.43 46.88 -23.99
N TYR A 158 7.15 45.84 -24.39
CA TYR A 158 8.57 45.88 -24.70
C TYR A 158 8.75 45.56 -26.17
N THR A 159 9.47 46.41 -26.89
CA THR A 159 9.92 46.09 -28.25
C THR A 159 11.20 45.29 -28.12
N VAL A 160 11.20 44.06 -28.63
CA VAL A 160 12.42 43.26 -28.77
C VAL A 160 12.80 43.26 -30.24
N THR A 161 13.93 43.88 -30.54
CA THR A 161 14.53 43.90 -31.87
C THR A 161 15.74 43.00 -31.85
N THR A 162 15.76 41.98 -32.70
CA THR A 162 16.94 41.20 -33.07
C THR A 162 17.46 41.70 -34.42
N ASP A 163 18.60 41.17 -34.87
CA ASP A 163 19.16 41.54 -36.18
C ASP A 163 18.25 41.10 -37.35
N ASP A 164 17.37 40.12 -37.12
CA ASP A 164 16.50 39.52 -38.14
C ASP A 164 15.04 40.02 -38.09
N ASP A 165 14.53 40.38 -36.90
CA ASP A 165 13.11 40.74 -36.74
C ASP A 165 12.85 41.69 -35.57
N THR A 166 11.72 42.39 -35.61
CA THR A 166 11.21 43.18 -34.48
C THR A 166 9.84 42.67 -34.04
N PHE A 167 9.75 42.23 -32.79
CA PHE A 167 8.50 41.76 -32.21
C PHE A 167 8.12 42.57 -30.96
N LEU A 168 6.81 42.81 -30.78
CA LEU A 168 6.25 43.49 -29.61
C LEU A 168 5.85 42.45 -28.57
N ILE A 169 6.53 42.47 -27.43
CA ILE A 169 6.11 41.73 -26.24
C ILE A 169 5.19 42.65 -25.44
N GLU A 170 3.87 42.41 -25.51
CA GLU A 170 2.96 43.09 -24.59
C GLU A 170 3.22 42.60 -23.16
N THR A 171 3.57 43.52 -22.27
CA THR A 171 3.64 43.30 -20.81
C THR A 171 2.45 43.93 -20.10
N ALA A 172 1.36 44.22 -20.81
CA ALA A 172 0.05 44.30 -20.21
C ALA A 172 -0.25 42.89 -19.69
N GLY A 173 0.00 42.51 -18.45
CA GLY A 173 0.18 43.30 -17.24
C GLY A 173 -0.38 42.44 -16.13
N HIS A 174 0.06 41.19 -16.05
CA HIS A 174 -0.39 40.30 -14.99
C HIS A 174 0.44 40.59 -13.75
N THR A 175 0.19 41.75 -13.14
CA THR A 175 0.69 42.03 -11.80
C THR A 175 -0.18 41.25 -10.82
N GLY A 176 0.36 40.14 -10.31
CA GLY A 176 -0.27 39.37 -9.26
C GLY A 176 0.04 39.99 -7.91
N ILE A 177 -0.93 40.02 -7.02
CA ILE A 177 -0.64 40.18 -5.58
C ILE A 177 0.02 38.90 -5.05
N ASN A 178 0.69 39.00 -3.89
CA ASN A 178 1.27 37.82 -3.26
C ASN A 178 0.20 36.74 -3.06
N GLY A 179 0.42 35.56 -3.65
CA GLY A 179 -0.49 34.43 -3.55
C GLY A 179 -1.60 34.34 -4.59
N ALA A 180 -1.61 35.24 -5.59
CA ALA A 180 -2.53 35.14 -6.72
C ALA A 180 -2.24 33.90 -7.58
N LEU A 181 -3.27 33.10 -7.86
CA LEU A 181 -3.24 32.05 -8.87
C LEU A 181 -4.02 32.53 -10.10
N PHE A 182 -3.31 32.67 -11.23
CA PHE A 182 -3.91 33.15 -12.48
C PHE A 182 -4.63 32.03 -13.23
N PHE A 183 -5.80 32.35 -13.80
CA PHE A 183 -6.59 31.48 -14.68
C PHE A 183 -7.22 32.32 -15.80
N GLY A 184 -7.68 31.69 -16.89
CA GLY A 184 -8.31 32.41 -18.00
C GLY A 184 -9.75 32.83 -17.69
N ASP A 185 -10.13 34.04 -18.09
CA ASP A 185 -11.53 34.47 -18.11
C ASP A 185 -12.30 33.87 -19.31
N SER A 186 -13.57 34.27 -19.48
CA SER A 186 -14.40 33.78 -20.61
C SER A 186 -13.89 34.19 -22.00
N ALA A 187 -13.02 35.19 -22.09
CA ALA A 187 -12.36 35.63 -23.31
C ALA A 187 -10.94 35.05 -23.46
N GLY A 188 -10.47 34.26 -22.48
CA GLY A 188 -9.13 33.68 -22.45
C GLY A 188 -8.05 34.62 -21.91
N ALA A 189 -8.40 35.82 -21.44
CA ALA A 189 -7.45 36.74 -20.84
C ALA A 189 -7.08 36.27 -19.42
N PRO A 190 -5.80 36.32 -19.00
CA PRO A 190 -5.42 35.91 -17.66
C PRO A 190 -6.00 36.85 -16.60
N THR A 191 -6.71 36.26 -15.65
CA THR A 191 -7.38 36.89 -14.51
C THR A 191 -7.06 36.11 -13.23
N PHE A 192 -7.50 36.60 -12.08
CA PHE A 192 -7.45 35.88 -10.80
C PHE A 192 -8.63 36.29 -9.92
N ASP A 193 -9.00 35.42 -8.98
CA ASP A 193 -10.03 35.70 -7.96
C ASP A 193 -9.50 35.28 -6.59
N GLN A 194 -8.90 36.24 -5.90
CA GLN A 194 -8.29 35.98 -4.60
C GLN A 194 -9.30 35.55 -3.54
N ALA A 195 -10.55 36.02 -3.61
CA ALA A 195 -11.55 35.69 -2.59
C ALA A 195 -11.97 34.22 -2.68
N ASN A 196 -11.96 33.65 -3.90
CA ASN A 196 -12.39 32.28 -4.15
C ASN A 196 -11.24 31.27 -4.25
N LEU A 197 -10.05 31.66 -4.70
CA LEU A 197 -8.88 30.78 -4.82
C LEU A 197 -7.58 31.52 -4.48
N PHE A 198 -6.92 31.11 -3.40
CA PHE A 198 -5.79 31.83 -2.82
C PHE A 198 -4.68 30.90 -2.36
N TYR A 199 -3.43 31.19 -2.71
CA TYR A 199 -2.27 30.47 -2.19
C TYR A 199 -1.41 31.36 -1.29
N ASP A 200 -1.38 31.11 0.02
CA ASP A 200 -0.50 31.83 0.93
C ASP A 200 0.94 31.36 0.77
N ASN A 201 1.79 32.16 0.13
CA ASN A 201 3.18 31.81 -0.11
C ASN A 201 4.05 31.84 1.17
N ASN A 202 3.61 32.50 2.25
CA ASN A 202 4.33 32.54 3.52
C ASN A 202 4.08 31.27 4.33
N THR A 203 2.82 30.83 4.41
CA THR A 203 2.43 29.65 5.18
C THR A 203 2.35 28.36 4.35
N LYS A 204 2.51 28.46 3.03
CA LYS A 204 2.43 27.36 2.04
C LYS A 204 1.08 26.64 2.07
N ARG A 205 -0.03 27.41 2.07
CA ARG A 205 -1.40 26.88 2.21
C ARG A 205 -2.31 27.34 1.07
N LEU A 206 -3.19 26.45 0.62
CA LEU A 206 -4.20 26.72 -0.39
C LEU A 206 -5.56 26.96 0.29
N GLY A 207 -6.18 28.11 0.00
CA GLY A 207 -7.54 28.46 0.41
C GLY A 207 -8.49 28.44 -0.79
N ILE A 208 -9.68 27.87 -0.59
CA ILE A 208 -10.81 27.97 -1.52
C ILE A 208 -11.97 28.64 -0.76
N GLY A 209 -12.41 29.80 -1.21
CA GLY A 209 -13.38 30.64 -0.50
C GLY A 209 -12.84 31.32 0.77
N THR A 210 -11.50 31.36 0.95
CA THR A 210 -10.83 32.07 2.05
C THR A 210 -9.44 32.54 1.66
N ILE A 211 -9.06 33.73 2.13
CA ILE A 211 -7.72 34.31 1.99
C ILE A 211 -6.83 34.11 3.23
N THR A 212 -7.32 33.39 4.25
CA THR A 212 -6.58 33.14 5.50
C THR A 212 -6.59 31.65 5.88
N PRO A 213 -6.09 30.76 5.01
CA PRO A 213 -6.14 29.33 5.25
C PRO A 213 -5.34 28.92 6.51
N ARG A 214 -5.96 28.12 7.37
CA ARG A 214 -5.42 27.61 8.63
C ARG A 214 -4.74 26.24 8.49
N THR A 215 -5.14 25.49 7.48
CA THR A 215 -4.61 24.15 7.14
C THR A 215 -3.97 24.17 5.76
N ALA A 216 -3.22 23.12 5.40
CA ALA A 216 -2.56 23.01 4.09
C ALA A 216 -3.53 23.23 2.91
N LEU A 217 -4.75 22.72 3.05
CA LEU A 217 -5.89 23.02 2.21
C LEU A 217 -7.07 23.39 3.13
N GLU A 218 -7.66 24.56 2.96
CA GLU A 218 -8.91 24.95 3.62
C GLU A 218 -9.94 25.34 2.55
N VAL A 219 -11.11 24.70 2.59
CA VAL A 219 -12.20 24.96 1.66
C VAL A 219 -13.41 25.43 2.46
N ILE A 220 -13.87 26.65 2.22
CA ILE A 220 -15.12 27.17 2.75
C ILE A 220 -16.23 26.82 1.77
N GLY A 221 -16.93 25.72 2.02
CA GLY A 221 -18.01 25.25 1.16
C GLY A 221 -18.16 23.73 1.15
N LEU A 222 -19.04 23.23 0.28
CA LEU A 222 -19.24 21.80 0.06
C LEU A 222 -18.11 21.24 -0.83
N ILE A 223 -17.53 20.10 -0.43
CA ILE A 223 -16.55 19.37 -1.22
C ILE A 223 -17.22 18.10 -1.78
N THR A 224 -17.19 17.92 -3.10
CA THR A 224 -17.59 16.68 -3.77
C THR A 224 -16.34 16.02 -4.34
N ALA A 225 -16.05 14.78 -3.93
CA ALA A 225 -14.91 14.02 -4.43
C ALA A 225 -15.35 12.59 -4.76
N SER A 226 -14.87 12.04 -5.89
CA SER A 226 -15.16 10.64 -6.25
C SER A 226 -14.53 9.65 -5.26
N ARG A 227 -13.32 9.97 -4.76
CA ARG A 227 -12.59 9.20 -3.75
C ARG A 227 -11.73 10.15 -2.91
N ILE A 228 -11.57 9.85 -1.63
CA ILE A 228 -10.61 10.52 -0.74
C ILE A 228 -9.73 9.43 -0.13
N GLN A 229 -8.43 9.51 -0.39
CA GLN A 229 -7.44 8.58 0.18
C GLN A 229 -6.74 9.26 1.36
N ASN A 230 -7.15 8.88 2.57
CA ASN A 230 -6.52 9.35 3.80
C ASN A 230 -5.41 8.39 4.24
N GLY A 231 -4.46 8.89 5.02
CA GLY A 231 -3.54 8.03 5.77
C GLY A 231 -4.32 7.15 6.77
N ARG A 232 -3.72 6.02 7.19
CA ARG A 232 -4.37 5.09 8.12
C ARG A 232 -4.72 5.73 9.47
N GLY A 233 -3.89 6.65 9.96
CA GLY A 233 -4.08 7.28 11.26
C GLY A 233 -3.97 6.30 12.44
N SER A 234 -4.38 6.77 13.62
CA SER A 234 -4.46 6.01 14.87
C SER A 234 -5.68 6.47 15.68
N ALA A 235 -5.99 5.81 16.79
CA ALA A 235 -7.03 6.30 17.69
C ALA A 235 -6.75 7.70 18.25
N GLY A 236 -5.48 8.04 18.49
CA GLY A 236 -5.05 9.36 18.98
C GLY A 236 -5.01 10.43 17.88
N TYR A 237 -4.88 10.02 16.63
CA TYR A 237 -4.79 10.91 15.47
C TYR A 237 -5.43 10.24 14.24
N PRO A 238 -6.77 10.28 14.12
CA PRO A 238 -7.50 9.56 13.09
C PRO A 238 -7.23 10.15 11.71
N GLY A 239 -7.28 9.31 10.67
CA GLY A 239 -7.10 9.76 9.28
C GLY A 239 -8.21 10.71 8.81
N TYR A 240 -9.40 10.58 9.39
CA TYR A 240 -10.50 11.53 9.23
C TYR A 240 -10.94 11.99 10.61
N HIS A 241 -10.77 13.26 10.93
CA HIS A 241 -11.15 13.86 12.20
C HIS A 241 -11.84 15.21 11.98
N PHE A 242 -12.49 15.72 13.02
CA PHE A 242 -13.33 16.92 12.91
C PHE A 242 -12.62 18.17 13.44
N GLN A 243 -13.03 19.35 12.99
CA GLN A 243 -12.54 20.59 13.57
C GLN A 243 -12.83 20.62 15.08
N GLY A 244 -11.84 21.03 15.87
CA GLY A 244 -11.97 21.13 17.33
C GLY A 244 -11.68 19.82 18.07
N SER A 245 -11.45 18.70 17.38
CA SER A 245 -10.92 17.48 17.97
C SER A 245 -9.93 16.79 17.04
N THR A 246 -8.68 16.65 17.50
CA THR A 246 -7.65 15.90 16.76
C THR A 246 -7.74 14.39 16.99
N SER A 247 -8.63 13.95 17.88
CA SER A 247 -8.64 12.59 18.43
C SER A 247 -10.02 11.92 18.39
N THR A 248 -10.99 12.54 17.71
CA THR A 248 -12.32 11.98 17.48
C THR A 248 -12.49 11.84 15.97
N GLY A 249 -12.73 10.62 15.50
CA GLY A 249 -12.72 10.37 14.07
C GLY A 249 -12.66 8.91 13.65
N LEU A 250 -12.36 8.70 12.37
CA LEU A 250 -12.25 7.41 11.71
C LEU A 250 -10.79 7.12 11.33
N TYR A 251 -10.36 5.89 11.54
CA TYR A 251 -9.00 5.45 11.22
C TYR A 251 -8.97 3.97 10.81
N VAL A 252 -7.84 3.53 10.26
CA VAL A 252 -7.63 2.16 9.76
C VAL A 252 -6.60 1.46 10.66
N PRO A 253 -7.04 0.74 11.70
CA PRO A 253 -6.13 0.16 12.70
C PRO A 253 -5.25 -0.94 12.10
N GLN A 254 -5.80 -1.75 11.18
CA GLN A 254 -5.11 -2.76 10.37
C GLN A 254 -5.72 -2.79 8.96
N THR A 255 -5.05 -3.47 8.03
CA THR A 255 -5.60 -3.73 6.69
C THR A 255 -6.99 -4.37 6.81
N ASN A 256 -7.93 -3.95 5.97
CA ASN A 256 -9.32 -4.44 5.95
C ASN A 256 -10.10 -4.19 7.27
N GLN A 257 -9.73 -3.17 8.05
CA GLN A 257 -10.44 -2.80 9.28
C GLN A 257 -10.81 -1.31 9.30
N LEU A 258 -11.88 -0.99 10.03
CA LEU A 258 -12.32 0.39 10.27
C LEU A 258 -12.47 0.61 11.78
N GLY A 259 -11.80 1.63 12.31
CA GLY A 259 -11.88 2.03 13.70
C GLY A 259 -12.55 3.39 13.86
N PHE A 260 -13.35 3.51 14.91
CA PHE A 260 -13.98 4.74 15.38
C PHE A 260 -13.33 5.14 16.70
N SER A 261 -12.92 6.39 16.80
CA SER A 261 -12.20 6.92 17.96
C SER A 261 -12.92 8.09 18.59
N ALA A 262 -12.81 8.20 19.91
CA ALA A 262 -13.24 9.34 20.70
C ALA A 262 -12.25 9.53 21.85
N ASN A 263 -11.91 10.80 22.15
CA ASN A 263 -10.96 11.14 23.22
C ASN A 263 -9.62 10.38 23.11
N GLY A 264 -9.17 10.10 21.88
CA GLY A 264 -7.91 9.42 21.62
C GLY A 264 -7.92 7.90 21.84
N GLN A 265 -9.09 7.31 22.11
CA GLN A 265 -9.26 5.87 22.33
C GLN A 265 -10.18 5.26 21.27
N GLU A 266 -9.98 4.00 20.92
CA GLU A 266 -10.89 3.26 20.05
C GLU A 266 -12.18 2.91 20.81
N ALA A 267 -13.32 3.37 20.30
CA ALA A 267 -14.63 3.11 20.89
C ALA A 267 -15.37 1.97 20.18
N MET A 268 -15.20 1.85 18.86
CA MET A 268 -15.81 0.82 18.03
C MET A 268 -14.86 0.42 16.90
N ARG A 269 -14.93 -0.83 16.45
CA ARG A 269 -14.17 -1.33 15.30
C ARG A 269 -14.99 -2.31 14.47
N ILE A 270 -14.69 -2.39 13.18
CA ILE A 270 -15.08 -3.47 12.28
C ILE A 270 -13.80 -4.16 11.82
N ILE A 271 -13.68 -5.46 12.07
CA ILE A 271 -12.51 -6.25 11.65
C ILE A 271 -12.72 -6.92 10.30
N GLU A 272 -11.66 -7.55 9.77
CA GLU A 272 -11.62 -8.13 8.41
C GLU A 272 -12.73 -9.15 8.11
N ASN A 273 -13.20 -9.90 9.11
CA ASN A 273 -14.30 -10.86 8.93
C ASN A 273 -15.71 -10.23 9.05
N GLY A 274 -15.80 -8.91 9.18
CA GLY A 274 -17.06 -8.16 9.31
C GLY A 274 -17.60 -8.04 10.74
N ASN A 275 -16.95 -8.65 11.73
CA ASN A 275 -17.39 -8.52 13.13
C ASN A 275 -17.19 -7.11 13.67
N VAL A 276 -18.14 -6.64 14.47
CA VAL A 276 -18.15 -5.34 15.13
C VAL A 276 -17.77 -5.50 16.60
N GLY A 277 -16.73 -4.80 17.04
CA GLY A 277 -16.36 -4.66 18.44
C GLY A 277 -16.76 -3.29 18.97
N VAL A 278 -17.37 -3.24 20.16
CA VAL A 278 -17.59 -1.99 20.92
C VAL A 278 -16.79 -2.10 22.21
N ASN A 279 -15.82 -1.22 22.42
CA ASN A 279 -14.81 -1.30 23.48
C ASN A 279 -14.03 -2.64 23.51
N VAL A 280 -13.89 -3.31 22.37
CA VAL A 280 -13.14 -4.57 22.23
C VAL A 280 -12.40 -4.59 20.89
N GLN A 281 -11.11 -4.89 20.92
CA GLN A 281 -10.26 -4.91 19.72
C GLN A 281 -10.33 -6.22 18.92
N ASN A 282 -10.72 -7.33 19.56
CA ASN A 282 -10.82 -8.66 18.97
C ASN A 282 -12.24 -9.23 19.16
N PRO A 283 -13.24 -8.79 18.38
CA PRO A 283 -14.62 -9.26 18.53
C PRO A 283 -14.74 -10.76 18.14
N LEU A 284 -15.31 -11.55 19.04
CA LEU A 284 -15.45 -13.02 18.88
C LEU A 284 -16.74 -13.44 18.17
N ALA A 285 -17.65 -12.50 17.94
CA ALA A 285 -18.94 -12.69 17.28
C ALA A 285 -19.28 -11.44 16.46
N THR A 286 -20.34 -11.51 15.65
CA THR A 286 -20.79 -10.42 14.76
C THR A 286 -20.93 -9.08 15.48
N LEU A 287 -21.40 -9.08 16.73
CA LEU A 287 -21.32 -7.94 17.63
C LEU A 287 -20.75 -8.42 18.98
N HIS A 288 -19.62 -7.85 19.40
CA HIS A 288 -19.02 -8.09 20.71
C HIS A 288 -18.91 -6.76 21.46
N VAL A 289 -19.69 -6.61 22.54
CA VAL A 289 -19.64 -5.45 23.43
C VAL A 289 -18.81 -5.79 24.65
N GLY A 290 -17.71 -5.07 24.85
CA GLY A 290 -16.90 -5.10 26.06
C GLY A 290 -17.53 -4.20 27.12
N GLY A 291 -18.38 -4.77 27.96
CA GLY A 291 -19.11 -4.06 29.00
C GLY A 291 -20.61 -4.29 28.93
N ASN A 292 -21.39 -3.39 29.52
CA ASN A 292 -22.83 -3.51 29.60
C ASN A 292 -23.50 -3.07 28.29
N LEU A 293 -24.54 -3.79 27.88
CA LEU A 293 -25.45 -3.39 26.81
C LEU A 293 -26.76 -2.90 27.44
N ILE A 294 -27.13 -1.64 27.20
CA ILE A 294 -28.43 -1.08 27.56
C ILE A 294 -29.31 -1.08 26.31
N VAL A 295 -30.55 -1.57 26.44
CA VAL A 295 -31.54 -1.61 25.37
C VAL A 295 -32.84 -0.98 25.88
N ASP A 296 -33.17 0.22 25.40
CA ASP A 296 -34.41 0.94 25.77
C ASP A 296 -35.68 0.37 25.09
N GLY A 297 -35.65 -0.93 24.77
CA GLY A 297 -36.69 -1.64 24.03
C GLY A 297 -36.50 -3.16 24.12
N THR A 298 -37.01 -3.89 23.13
CA THR A 298 -36.94 -5.35 23.11
C THR A 298 -35.70 -5.85 22.36
N LEU A 299 -34.93 -6.76 22.98
CA LEU A 299 -33.95 -7.57 22.28
C LEU A 299 -34.63 -8.83 21.72
N THR A 300 -34.89 -8.86 20.41
CA THR A 300 -35.46 -10.02 19.73
C THR A 300 -34.35 -10.89 19.15
N THR A 301 -34.34 -12.18 19.48
CA THR A 301 -33.42 -13.17 18.90
C THR A 301 -34.21 -14.17 18.07
N SER A 302 -33.87 -14.37 16.80
CA SER A 302 -34.48 -15.39 15.94
C SER A 302 -33.51 -16.53 15.66
N GLY A 303 -33.89 -17.77 15.96
CA GLY A 303 -33.18 -18.96 15.47
C GLY A 303 -31.83 -19.29 16.13
N GLY A 304 -31.54 -18.75 17.32
CA GLY A 304 -30.32 -19.06 18.09
C GLY A 304 -30.60 -19.37 19.56
N THR A 305 -29.66 -20.06 20.21
CA THR A 305 -29.72 -20.33 21.66
C THR A 305 -29.33 -19.07 22.43
N TYR A 306 -30.27 -18.48 23.17
CA TYR A 306 -29.96 -17.40 24.11
C TYR A 306 -29.31 -18.01 25.36
N LYS A 307 -27.98 -18.01 25.41
CA LYS A 307 -27.21 -18.38 26.61
C LYS A 307 -26.88 -17.11 27.38
N THR A 308 -27.60 -16.86 28.47
CA THR A 308 -27.14 -15.92 29.49
C THR A 308 -26.34 -16.69 30.52
N GLU A 309 -25.02 -16.59 30.46
CA GLU A 309 -24.20 -16.90 31.63
C GLU A 309 -24.33 -15.72 32.59
N THR A 310 -25.39 -15.74 33.40
CA THR A 310 -25.50 -14.78 34.48
C THR A 310 -24.73 -15.27 35.68
N ASN A 311 -23.62 -14.62 35.98
CA ASN A 311 -23.02 -14.67 37.31
C ASN A 311 -23.78 -13.79 38.33
N SER A 312 -25.00 -13.35 38.00
CA SER A 312 -25.99 -12.85 38.95
C SER A 312 -27.37 -12.70 38.29
N THR A 313 -28.37 -13.41 38.81
CA THR A 313 -29.81 -13.09 38.71
C THR A 313 -30.38 -12.75 37.32
N VAL A 314 -30.41 -13.71 36.39
CA VAL A 314 -31.59 -13.79 35.51
C VAL A 314 -32.71 -14.42 36.33
N LEU A 315 -33.85 -13.73 36.40
CA LEU A 315 -35.10 -14.22 36.95
C LEU A 315 -35.31 -15.69 36.59
N LYS A 316 -35.44 -16.54 37.62
CA LYS A 316 -35.90 -17.93 37.60
C LYS A 316 -36.71 -18.21 36.32
N SER A 317 -36.07 -18.78 35.30
CA SER A 317 -36.59 -18.79 33.94
C SER A 317 -37.88 -19.60 33.87
N ILE A 318 -38.96 -19.01 33.34
CA ILE A 318 -40.16 -19.76 32.98
C ILE A 318 -39.84 -20.60 31.73
N ARG A 319 -39.71 -21.91 31.88
CA ARG A 319 -39.47 -22.84 30.77
C ARG A 319 -40.81 -23.37 30.25
N ARG A 320 -41.02 -23.32 28.94
CA ARG A 320 -42.25 -23.80 28.27
C ARG A 320 -41.96 -25.12 27.56
N LEU A 321 -42.74 -26.15 27.85
CA LEU A 321 -42.52 -27.54 27.43
C LEU A 321 -43.60 -27.99 26.46
N SER A 322 -43.23 -28.67 25.38
CA SER A 322 -44.15 -29.04 24.30
C SER A 322 -43.89 -30.41 23.68
N ASN A 323 -42.94 -31.20 24.18
CA ASN A 323 -42.79 -32.58 23.75
C ASN A 323 -43.69 -33.50 24.58
N SER A 324 -44.02 -34.68 24.04
CA SER A 324 -44.87 -35.65 24.73
C SER A 324 -44.27 -36.14 26.05
N LYS A 325 -42.95 -36.25 26.11
CA LYS A 325 -42.20 -36.67 27.31
C LYS A 325 -41.07 -35.68 27.57
N GLU A 326 -41.08 -35.06 28.74
CA GLU A 326 -40.18 -33.98 29.10
C GLU A 326 -39.43 -34.30 30.39
N ALA A 327 -38.11 -34.10 30.37
CA ALA A 327 -37.25 -34.29 31.55
C ALA A 327 -36.93 -32.93 32.20
N LEU A 328 -37.04 -32.93 33.53
CA LEU A 328 -36.73 -31.81 34.40
C LEU A 328 -35.34 -31.98 35.01
N THR A 329 -34.72 -30.85 35.28
CA THR A 329 -33.42 -30.72 35.94
C THR A 329 -33.59 -29.99 37.27
N ILE A 330 -32.59 -30.10 38.15
CA ILE A 330 -32.60 -29.39 39.45
C ILE A 330 -32.53 -27.85 39.30
N THR A 331 -32.28 -27.34 38.08
CA THR A 331 -32.24 -25.91 37.77
C THR A 331 -33.55 -25.38 37.21
N ASP A 332 -34.51 -26.25 36.88
CA ASP A 332 -35.84 -25.86 36.45
C ASP A 332 -36.66 -25.39 37.67
N GLU A 333 -37.45 -24.32 37.51
CA GLU A 333 -38.33 -23.83 38.58
C GLU A 333 -39.76 -23.62 38.11
N THR A 334 -40.03 -22.63 37.24
CA THR A 334 -41.38 -22.39 36.70
C THR A 334 -41.52 -23.02 35.32
N LEU A 335 -42.53 -23.87 35.17
CA LEU A 335 -42.75 -24.68 33.97
C LEU A 335 -44.17 -24.48 33.43
N ILE A 336 -44.29 -24.11 32.15
CA ILE A 336 -45.56 -24.10 31.41
C ILE A 336 -45.62 -25.33 30.52
N LEU A 337 -46.60 -26.20 30.73
CA LEU A 337 -46.75 -27.49 30.05
C LEU A 337 -47.88 -27.40 29.02
N GLU A 338 -47.53 -27.47 27.73
CA GLU A 338 -48.47 -27.42 26.61
C GLU A 338 -49.34 -28.68 26.51
N GLU A 339 -50.38 -28.62 25.68
CA GLU A 339 -51.34 -29.72 25.48
C GLU A 339 -50.70 -31.03 24.99
N SER A 340 -49.56 -30.96 24.31
CA SER A 340 -48.82 -32.12 23.81
C SER A 340 -48.08 -32.90 24.90
N VAL A 341 -47.82 -32.31 26.08
CA VAL A 341 -47.08 -32.96 27.16
C VAL A 341 -47.96 -34.01 27.83
N SER A 342 -47.48 -35.26 27.89
CA SER A 342 -48.20 -36.39 28.52
C SER A 342 -47.44 -37.05 29.66
N GLN A 343 -46.11 -36.87 29.71
CA GLN A 343 -45.26 -37.37 30.78
C GLN A 343 -44.19 -36.34 31.18
N LEU A 344 -44.02 -36.16 32.50
CA LEU A 344 -42.97 -35.33 33.09
C LEU A 344 -42.05 -36.21 33.95
N ILE A 345 -40.74 -36.10 33.71
CA ILE A 345 -39.70 -36.85 34.42
C ILE A 345 -38.98 -35.89 35.35
N PHE A 346 -39.26 -35.98 36.63
CA PHE A 346 -38.53 -35.29 37.69
C PHE A 346 -37.11 -35.87 37.83
N PRO A 347 -36.14 -35.04 38.22
CA PRO A 347 -34.78 -35.51 38.49
C PRO A 347 -34.77 -36.48 39.68
N TYR A 348 -33.75 -37.33 39.73
CA TYR A 348 -33.48 -38.12 40.93
C TYR A 348 -33.18 -37.17 42.10
N THR A 349 -33.80 -37.45 43.24
CA THR A 349 -33.65 -36.65 44.46
C THR A 349 -32.92 -37.46 45.53
N SER A 350 -32.09 -36.77 46.30
CA SER A 350 -31.43 -37.22 47.52
C SER A 350 -31.72 -36.21 48.63
N THR A 351 -31.38 -36.55 49.86
CA THR A 351 -31.57 -35.68 51.03
C THR A 351 -30.89 -34.30 50.88
N GLU A 352 -29.91 -34.17 49.98
CA GLU A 352 -29.18 -32.93 49.72
C GLU A 352 -29.99 -31.90 48.92
N GLN A 353 -31.09 -32.30 48.26
CA GLN A 353 -31.97 -31.39 47.52
C GLN A 353 -33.25 -31.01 48.28
N SER A 354 -33.24 -31.10 49.62
CA SER A 354 -34.33 -30.54 50.44
C SER A 354 -34.52 -29.05 50.10
N GLY A 355 -35.76 -28.66 49.82
CA GLY A 355 -36.14 -27.32 49.39
C GLY A 355 -36.26 -27.12 47.88
N LEU A 356 -35.97 -28.13 47.04
CA LEU A 356 -36.18 -28.05 45.60
C LEU A 356 -37.65 -27.75 45.29
N LEU A 357 -37.90 -26.71 44.49
CA LEU A 357 -39.23 -26.17 44.21
C LEU A 357 -39.53 -26.13 42.72
N PHE A 358 -40.68 -26.66 42.33
CA PHE A 358 -41.23 -26.57 40.98
C PHE A 358 -42.60 -25.91 40.99
N ILE A 359 -42.80 -24.90 40.16
CA ILE A 359 -44.10 -24.29 39.86
C ILE A 359 -44.56 -24.83 38.51
N LEU A 360 -45.57 -25.69 38.51
CA LEU A 360 -46.04 -26.39 37.32
C LEU A 360 -47.38 -25.83 36.86
N LYS A 361 -47.44 -25.30 35.65
CA LYS A 361 -48.67 -24.82 35.00
C LYS A 361 -49.02 -25.76 33.85
N ASN A 362 -49.95 -26.68 34.09
CA ASN A 362 -50.55 -27.47 33.01
C ASN A 362 -51.66 -26.67 32.34
N ILE A 363 -51.42 -26.20 31.11
CA ILE A 363 -52.43 -25.50 30.29
C ILE A 363 -53.17 -26.44 29.33
N GLY A 364 -52.77 -27.71 29.27
CA GLY A 364 -53.40 -28.74 28.45
C GLY A 364 -54.71 -29.26 29.03
N ASN A 365 -55.45 -29.95 28.15
CA ASN A 365 -56.75 -30.55 28.47
C ASN A 365 -56.66 -31.99 29.02
N SER A 366 -55.45 -32.50 29.24
CA SER A 366 -55.16 -33.86 29.71
C SER A 366 -54.30 -33.84 30.98
N ASN A 367 -54.44 -34.88 31.80
CA ASN A 367 -53.56 -35.09 32.95
C ASN A 367 -52.18 -35.54 32.47
N ILE A 368 -51.13 -35.12 33.17
CA ILE A 368 -49.74 -35.44 32.85
C ILE A 368 -49.22 -36.45 33.86
N SER A 369 -48.65 -37.56 33.39
CA SER A 369 -48.07 -38.60 34.25
C SER A 369 -46.71 -38.15 34.80
N LEU A 370 -46.46 -38.41 36.09
CA LEU A 370 -45.19 -38.11 36.75
C LEU A 370 -44.44 -39.41 37.07
N ASN A 371 -43.10 -39.39 37.03
CA ASN A 371 -42.25 -40.50 37.52
C ASN A 371 -42.06 -40.49 39.04
N ILE A 372 -42.68 -39.54 39.74
CA ILE A 372 -42.66 -39.39 41.19
C ILE A 372 -44.08 -39.53 41.76
N GLN A 373 -44.14 -39.78 43.06
CA GLN A 373 -45.35 -39.59 43.84
C GLN A 373 -45.21 -38.31 44.67
N TYR A 374 -46.27 -37.51 44.76
CA TYR A 374 -46.34 -36.36 45.66
C TYR A 374 -47.59 -36.42 46.55
N LYS A 375 -47.56 -35.75 47.69
CA LYS A 375 -48.72 -35.51 48.55
C LYS A 375 -49.48 -34.29 48.08
N ASP A 376 -50.77 -34.41 47.79
CA ASP A 376 -51.61 -33.23 47.55
C ASP A 376 -51.92 -32.47 48.85
N LEU A 377 -52.61 -31.33 48.74
CA LEU A 377 -53.04 -30.52 49.89
C LEU A 377 -53.97 -31.26 50.88
N LYS A 378 -54.48 -32.45 50.52
CA LYS A 378 -55.31 -33.32 51.36
C LYS A 378 -54.54 -34.56 51.84
N ASN A 379 -53.21 -34.56 51.72
CA ASN A 379 -52.30 -35.65 52.08
C ASN A 379 -52.55 -36.98 51.31
N ARG A 380 -53.12 -36.90 50.11
CA ARG A 380 -53.33 -38.05 49.23
C ARG A 380 -52.12 -38.23 48.32
N ASN A 381 -51.76 -39.48 48.06
CA ASN A 381 -50.70 -39.82 47.11
C ASN A 381 -51.18 -39.58 45.68
N MET A 382 -50.44 -38.76 44.94
CA MET A 382 -50.70 -38.41 43.55
C MET A 382 -49.50 -38.78 42.69
N THR A 383 -49.77 -39.28 41.47
CA THR A 383 -48.75 -39.57 40.44
C THR A 383 -49.03 -38.82 39.14
N VAL A 384 -50.01 -37.91 39.16
CA VAL A 384 -50.44 -37.13 38.00
C VAL A 384 -50.56 -35.66 38.35
N LEU A 385 -50.24 -34.82 37.39
CA LEU A 385 -50.58 -33.40 37.39
C LEU A 385 -51.89 -33.22 36.62
N ASN A 386 -52.91 -32.66 37.27
CA ASN A 386 -54.23 -32.52 36.67
C ASN A 386 -54.22 -31.56 35.48
N LYS A 387 -55.11 -31.79 34.51
CA LYS A 387 -55.38 -30.86 33.41
C LYS A 387 -55.79 -29.48 33.94
N ASN A 388 -55.46 -28.43 33.19
CA ASN A 388 -55.79 -27.03 33.52
C ASN A 388 -55.53 -26.67 35.00
N SER A 389 -54.33 -27.01 35.49
CA SER A 389 -53.97 -26.82 36.90
C SER A 389 -52.67 -26.04 37.07
N THR A 390 -52.50 -25.47 38.25
CA THR A 390 -51.25 -24.85 38.67
C THR A 390 -50.95 -25.36 40.06
N ILE A 391 -49.81 -26.04 40.22
CA ILE A 391 -49.40 -26.55 41.53
C ILE A 391 -47.95 -26.21 41.79
N TRP A 392 -47.62 -26.11 43.07
CA TRP A 392 -46.28 -25.87 43.54
C TRP A 392 -45.83 -27.12 44.26
N LEU A 393 -44.81 -27.79 43.74
CA LEU A 393 -44.23 -28.99 44.33
C LEU A 393 -42.91 -28.66 45.00
N GLN A 394 -42.81 -28.96 46.28
CA GLN A 394 -41.56 -28.87 47.04
C GLN A 394 -41.10 -30.27 47.45
N PHE A 395 -39.81 -30.54 47.34
CA PHE A 395 -39.19 -31.73 47.91
C PHE A 395 -38.66 -31.41 49.31
N ASP A 396 -39.10 -32.14 50.33
CA ASP A 396 -38.68 -31.88 51.73
C ASP A 396 -37.38 -32.59 52.13
N GLY A 397 -36.79 -33.38 51.21
CA GLY A 397 -35.64 -34.25 51.47
C GLY A 397 -36.00 -35.74 51.52
N ILE A 398 -37.30 -36.07 51.60
CA ILE A 398 -37.83 -37.43 51.70
C ILE A 398 -38.93 -37.64 50.65
N GLU A 399 -39.92 -36.75 50.59
CA GLU A 399 -41.08 -36.83 49.70
C GLU A 399 -41.38 -35.51 48.99
N TRP A 400 -42.09 -35.61 47.87
CA TRP A 400 -42.65 -34.45 47.17
C TRP A 400 -43.99 -34.06 47.78
N GLN A 401 -44.21 -32.77 47.98
CA GLN A 401 -45.46 -32.24 48.55
C GLN A 401 -45.96 -31.06 47.74
N GLN A 402 -47.27 -31.03 47.49
CA GLN A 402 -47.95 -29.86 46.97
C GLN A 402 -48.11 -28.85 48.10
N ILE A 403 -47.60 -27.63 47.89
CA ILE A 403 -47.66 -26.55 48.88
C ILE A 403 -48.63 -25.42 48.49
N GLN A 404 -49.11 -25.39 47.24
CA GLN A 404 -50.10 -24.44 46.76
C GLN A 404 -50.94 -25.00 45.60
#